data_AF-A0A257A2F9-F1
#
_entry.id   AF-A0A257A2F9-F1
#
_cell.length_a   1.000
_cell.length_b   1.000
_cell.length_c   1.000
_cell.angle_alpha   90.00
_cell.angle_beta   90.00
_cell.angle_gamma   90.00
#
_symmetry.space_group_name_H-M   'P 1'
#
loop_
_entity.id
_entity.type
_entity.pdbx_description
1 polymer ?
#
loop_
_entity_poly.entity_id
_entity_poly.type
_entity_poly.pdbx_seq_one_letter_code
_entity_poly.pdbx_strand_id
1 'polypeptide(L)'
;MVLRKEEVVGIVVLASIILGLVAPIVAYSVAKPAEIPEAMFQFPFTGKLKYVTSETYNVSEEFEVVLDVSSGGAEILESEKENEVKVEIYEPPMFFPFFRKPAVKEYNIEFIDNVLHVTISGYVAKVYVPPKLVRKVSSIISGGGLSVKIDARNVEACDFKVTGGGVELDLSNLGNSTISINISGGGFSGKLSYGDYVGEAKIVIDISGGGGRGGTVEAEALVIPEDRQLIVRRIINVLNSGPKLEILKILSEGKPLTASELAEKLKVKISTVLSHLEDLVNAGLVKVETESTGGRVTKKYSLISNKIVLTINIHALTRIEEVGVEEYEREMENLALQYLKAKREKRKGEFPLTIRVRDVAKTLGISIDEAIKVVDYINTHPEVIIDNISYKLLEIIRKSKTATVRELADKLKVHPYWVVMAAKKLTSQGLVVFEENIVKISARS
;
A
#
# COMPACT_ATOMS: atom_id res chain seq x y z
N MET A 1 23.59 -30.82 -43.73
CA MET A 1 22.35 -30.12 -44.11
C MET A 1 22.57 -28.65 -43.80
N VAL A 2 22.75 -27.80 -44.82
CA VAL A 2 23.09 -26.39 -44.65
C VAL A 2 21.78 -25.61 -44.61
N LEU A 3 21.42 -25.07 -43.44
CA LEU A 3 20.20 -24.27 -43.25
C LEU A 3 20.26 -23.01 -44.12
N ARG A 4 19.15 -22.70 -44.80
CA ARG A 4 19.05 -21.49 -45.63
C ARG A 4 19.04 -20.25 -44.72
N LYS A 5 19.62 -19.12 -45.17
CA LYS A 5 19.71 -17.88 -44.37
C LYS A 5 18.36 -17.42 -43.81
N GLU A 6 17.28 -17.67 -44.55
CA GLU A 6 15.90 -17.36 -44.15
C GLU A 6 15.41 -18.23 -42.98
N GLU A 7 15.82 -19.50 -42.92
CA GLU A 7 15.49 -20.42 -41.82
C GLU A 7 16.27 -20.07 -40.55
N VAL A 8 17.52 -19.60 -40.69
CA VAL A 8 18.33 -19.11 -39.56
C VAL A 8 17.72 -17.83 -38.97
N VAL A 9 17.29 -16.89 -39.81
CA VAL A 9 16.61 -15.66 -39.35
C VAL A 9 15.28 -16.00 -38.67
N GLY A 10 14.50 -16.94 -39.22
CA GLY A 10 13.27 -17.42 -38.60
C GLY A 10 13.49 -18.02 -37.21
N ILE A 11 14.52 -18.83 -37.03
CA ILE A 11 14.88 -19.45 -35.73
C ILE A 11 15.36 -18.39 -34.73
N VAL A 12 16.15 -17.40 -35.16
CA VAL A 12 16.61 -16.32 -34.27
C VAL A 12 15.43 -15.43 -33.82
N VAL A 13 14.50 -15.11 -34.71
CA VAL A 13 13.30 -14.32 -34.36
C VAL A 13 12.39 -15.12 -33.41
N LEU A 14 12.19 -16.42 -33.66
CA LEU A 14 11.40 -17.27 -32.76
C LEU A 14 12.06 -17.41 -31.39
N ALA A 15 13.38 -17.59 -31.33
CA ALA A 15 14.13 -17.66 -30.08
C ALA A 15 14.10 -16.31 -29.31
N SER A 16 14.08 -15.19 -30.02
CA SER A 16 13.97 -13.84 -29.43
C SER A 16 12.58 -13.58 -28.84
N ILE A 17 11.52 -14.05 -29.52
CA ILE A 17 10.14 -13.98 -29.02
C ILE A 17 9.95 -14.91 -27.81
N ILE A 18 10.53 -16.10 -27.85
CA ILE A 18 10.49 -17.06 -26.72
C ILE A 18 11.30 -16.52 -25.54
N LEU A 19 12.50 -15.97 -25.74
CA LEU A 19 13.28 -15.33 -24.68
C LEU A 19 12.59 -14.07 -24.12
N GLY A 20 11.93 -13.27 -24.97
CA GLY A 20 11.12 -12.12 -24.54
C GLY A 20 9.83 -12.49 -23.80
N LEU A 21 9.27 -13.68 -24.05
CA LEU A 21 8.10 -14.22 -23.34
C LEU A 21 8.48 -14.95 -22.04
N VAL A 22 9.65 -15.58 -21.98
CA VAL A 22 10.12 -16.35 -20.83
C VAL A 22 10.85 -15.46 -19.82
N ALA A 23 11.51 -14.37 -20.23
CA ALA A 23 12.22 -13.47 -19.31
C ALA A 23 11.31 -12.84 -18.22
N PRO A 24 10.07 -12.37 -18.51
CA PRO A 24 9.15 -11.93 -17.48
C PRO A 24 8.68 -13.07 -16.56
N ILE A 25 8.63 -14.31 -17.08
CA ILE A 25 8.12 -15.48 -16.37
C ILE A 25 9.15 -16.04 -15.40
N VAL A 26 10.44 -16.08 -15.78
CA VAL A 26 11.53 -16.48 -14.89
C VAL A 26 11.80 -15.40 -13.83
N ALA A 27 11.64 -14.12 -14.17
CA ALA A 27 11.67 -13.02 -13.19
C ALA A 27 10.52 -13.10 -12.18
N TYR A 28 9.36 -13.65 -12.57
CA TYR A 28 8.18 -13.80 -11.70
C TYR A 28 8.17 -15.11 -10.90
N SER A 29 8.73 -16.21 -11.42
CA SER A 29 8.73 -17.52 -10.75
C SER A 29 9.87 -17.72 -9.75
N VAL A 30 10.90 -16.87 -9.79
CA VAL A 30 12.00 -16.82 -8.80
C VAL A 30 11.83 -15.65 -7.83
N ALA A 31 10.75 -14.87 -7.97
CA ALA A 31 10.39 -13.83 -7.02
C ALA A 31 9.91 -14.46 -5.71
N LYS A 32 10.87 -14.72 -4.80
CA LYS A 32 10.70 -14.27 -3.41
C LYS A 32 10.08 -12.85 -3.47
N PRO A 33 9.22 -12.42 -2.52
CA PRO A 33 8.83 -11.01 -2.46
C PRO A 33 10.12 -10.23 -2.68
N ALA A 34 10.20 -9.51 -3.81
CA ALA A 34 11.46 -8.92 -4.19
C ALA A 34 11.77 -7.97 -3.05
N GLU A 35 12.70 -8.38 -2.18
CA GLU A 35 13.43 -7.46 -1.35
C GLU A 35 14.04 -6.56 -2.39
N ILE A 36 13.39 -5.43 -2.63
CA ILE A 36 13.98 -4.32 -3.38
C ILE A 36 15.30 -4.13 -2.66
N PRO A 37 16.46 -4.46 -3.27
CA PRO A 37 17.72 -4.39 -2.58
C PRO A 37 17.82 -3.00 -1.98
N GLU A 38 18.29 -2.84 -0.74
CA GLU A 38 18.48 -1.50 -0.14
C GLU A 38 19.25 -0.57 -1.09
N ALA A 39 20.14 -1.13 -1.92
CA ALA A 39 20.85 -0.47 -3.00
C ALA A 39 19.96 0.25 -4.05
N MET A 40 18.70 -0.14 -4.24
CA MET A 40 17.75 0.54 -5.13
C MET A 40 17.15 1.82 -4.50
N PHE A 41 17.24 1.96 -3.17
CA PHE A 41 16.91 3.17 -2.41
C PHE A 41 18.17 3.90 -1.90
N GLN A 42 19.38 3.44 -2.25
CA GLN A 42 20.61 4.16 -1.95
C GLN A 42 20.72 5.37 -2.86
N PHE A 43 20.16 6.47 -2.39
CA PHE A 43 20.37 7.78 -2.96
C PHE A 43 21.86 8.20 -2.80
N PRO A 44 22.38 9.06 -3.68
CA PRO A 44 23.80 9.45 -3.69
C PRO A 44 24.23 10.35 -2.51
N PHE A 45 23.54 10.29 -1.36
CA PHE A 45 23.87 11.04 -0.15
C PHE A 45 25.04 10.42 0.62
N THR A 46 25.30 9.12 0.42
CA THR A 46 26.33 8.35 1.12
C THR A 46 27.52 8.08 0.20
N GLY A 47 28.52 8.96 0.24
CA GLY A 47 29.75 8.84 -0.53
C GLY A 47 30.65 10.07 -0.40
N LYS A 48 31.85 10.02 -0.98
CA LYS A 48 32.73 11.20 -1.09
C LYS A 48 32.14 12.17 -2.11
N LEU A 49 31.25 13.03 -1.63
CA LEU A 49 30.70 14.16 -2.37
C LEU A 49 31.75 15.26 -2.50
N LYS A 50 31.88 15.87 -3.68
CA LYS A 50 32.79 17.00 -3.89
C LYS A 50 32.01 18.30 -3.69
N TYR A 51 32.39 19.07 -2.67
CA TYR A 51 31.78 20.36 -2.37
C TYR A 51 31.88 21.33 -3.55
N VAL A 52 30.79 22.08 -3.79
CA VAL A 52 30.69 23.11 -4.84
C VAL A 52 30.53 24.48 -4.20
N THR A 53 29.46 24.69 -3.44
CA THR A 53 29.12 25.99 -2.83
C THR A 53 28.19 25.81 -1.62
N SER A 54 27.98 26.89 -0.86
CA SER A 54 26.92 26.97 0.15
C SER A 54 26.34 28.38 0.23
N GLU A 55 25.08 28.46 0.62
CA GLU A 55 24.35 29.69 0.91
C GLU A 55 23.69 29.59 2.27
N THR A 56 23.51 30.73 2.93
CA THR A 56 23.00 30.79 4.30
C THR A 56 22.07 31.97 4.46
N TYR A 57 20.92 31.72 5.07
CA TYR A 57 19.84 32.66 5.25
C TYR A 57 19.43 32.69 6.72
N ASN A 58 19.22 33.89 7.25
CA ASN A 58 18.67 34.08 8.59
C ASN A 58 17.14 34.15 8.48
N VAL A 59 16.44 33.33 9.28
CA VAL A 59 14.99 33.19 9.24
C VAL A 59 14.41 33.44 10.64
N SER A 60 13.38 34.28 10.72
CA SER A 60 12.71 34.63 11.99
C SER A 60 11.22 34.29 12.00
N GLU A 61 10.68 33.91 10.84
CA GLU A 61 9.27 33.60 10.63
C GLU A 61 9.14 32.19 10.05
N GLU A 62 7.93 31.65 10.13
CA GLU A 62 7.60 30.40 9.46
C GLU A 62 7.76 30.52 7.94
N PHE A 63 8.33 29.50 7.32
CA PHE A 63 8.68 29.52 5.90
C PHE A 63 8.38 28.18 5.22
N GLU A 64 8.38 28.22 3.89
CA GLU A 64 8.15 27.06 3.04
C GLU A 64 9.44 26.60 2.34
N VAL A 65 9.58 25.29 2.15
CA VAL A 65 10.68 24.69 1.37
C VAL A 65 10.10 24.11 0.09
N VAL A 66 10.62 24.55 -1.05
CA VAL A 66 10.23 24.10 -2.38
C VAL A 66 11.46 23.56 -3.11
N LEU A 67 11.42 22.27 -3.46
CA LEU A 67 12.54 21.56 -4.09
C LEU A 67 12.17 21.03 -5.48
N ASP A 68 12.85 21.48 -6.52
CA ASP A 68 12.70 20.94 -7.87
C ASP A 68 13.92 20.07 -8.24
N VAL A 69 13.72 18.75 -8.28
CA VAL A 69 14.78 17.76 -8.49
C VAL A 69 14.60 17.09 -9.84
N SER A 70 15.39 17.53 -10.82
CA SER A 70 15.35 16.97 -12.17
C SER A 70 16.24 15.72 -12.33
N SER A 71 17.42 15.75 -11.70
CA SER A 71 18.38 14.63 -11.63
C SER A 71 19.38 14.89 -10.50
N GLY A 72 19.96 13.82 -9.90
CA GLY A 72 20.82 13.95 -8.72
C GLY A 72 20.06 13.65 -7.41
N GLY A 73 20.19 14.50 -6.39
CA GLY A 73 19.35 14.35 -5.19
C GLY A 73 19.36 15.51 -4.19
N ALA A 74 18.32 15.62 -3.36
CA ALA A 74 18.22 16.62 -2.30
C ALA A 74 18.00 15.96 -0.94
N GLU A 75 18.62 16.47 0.11
CA GLU A 75 18.43 16.04 1.49
C GLU A 75 18.02 17.23 2.35
N ILE A 76 16.87 17.17 3.00
CA ILE A 76 16.46 18.14 4.03
C ILE A 76 16.83 17.56 5.40
N LEU A 77 17.60 18.32 6.16
CA LEU A 77 18.12 17.95 7.48
C LEU A 77 17.83 19.05 8.49
N GLU A 78 17.86 18.70 9.77
CA GLU A 78 17.77 19.69 10.85
C GLU A 78 19.04 20.56 10.91
N SER A 79 18.85 21.86 11.07
CA SER A 79 19.90 22.83 11.37
C SER A 79 20.24 22.79 12.86
N GLU A 80 21.52 22.88 13.20
CA GLU A 80 21.97 23.04 14.59
C GLU A 80 21.65 24.43 15.17
N LYS A 81 21.29 25.39 14.30
CA LYS A 81 20.98 26.78 14.68
C LYS A 81 19.50 27.06 14.51
N GLU A 82 18.90 27.66 15.54
CA GLU A 82 17.43 27.84 15.61
C GLU A 82 16.83 28.76 14.55
N ASN A 83 17.62 29.67 13.96
CA ASN A 83 17.15 30.70 13.03
C ASN A 83 17.96 30.72 11.71
N GLU A 84 18.62 29.62 11.36
CA GLU A 84 19.48 29.58 10.16
C GLU A 84 19.06 28.46 9.23
N VAL A 85 18.81 28.83 7.97
CA VAL A 85 18.70 27.92 6.84
C VAL A 85 20.04 27.91 6.11
N LYS A 86 20.61 26.73 5.86
CA LYS A 86 21.85 26.57 5.10
C LYS A 86 21.65 25.59 3.97
N VAL A 87 22.03 25.97 2.75
CA VAL A 87 22.00 25.09 1.58
C VAL A 87 23.42 24.82 1.13
N GLU A 88 23.80 23.56 0.97
CA GLU A 88 25.10 23.13 0.49
C GLU A 88 24.95 22.32 -0.81
N ILE A 89 25.75 22.64 -1.83
CA ILE A 89 25.71 21.98 -3.13
C ILE A 89 26.97 21.14 -3.33
N TYR A 90 26.77 19.93 -3.85
CA TYR A 90 27.81 18.94 -4.05
C TYR A 90 27.73 18.29 -5.44
N GLU A 91 28.88 17.98 -6.03
CA GLU A 91 28.98 17.08 -7.18
C GLU A 91 28.99 15.61 -6.71
N PRO A 92 28.08 14.77 -7.22
CA PRO A 92 28.12 13.33 -6.95
C PRO A 92 29.34 12.67 -7.64
N PRO A 93 29.92 11.61 -7.05
CA PRO A 93 31.01 10.87 -7.69
C PRO A 93 30.56 10.29 -9.03
N MET A 94 31.46 10.27 -10.01
CA MET A 94 31.20 9.93 -11.42
C MET A 94 30.73 8.48 -11.68
N PHE A 95 30.55 7.67 -10.63
CA PHE A 95 30.39 6.22 -10.70
C PHE A 95 29.14 5.73 -9.93
N PHE A 96 27.95 6.21 -10.30
CA PHE A 96 26.70 5.56 -9.91
C PHE A 96 26.08 4.84 -11.13
N PRO A 97 26.07 3.50 -11.18
CA PRO A 97 25.74 2.73 -12.39
C PRO A 97 24.27 2.83 -12.85
N PHE A 98 23.37 3.44 -12.06
CA PHE A 98 21.96 3.62 -12.40
C PHE A 98 21.63 4.99 -13.02
N PHE A 99 22.51 5.98 -12.88
CA PHE A 99 22.29 7.32 -13.44
C PHE A 99 23.08 7.46 -14.74
N ARG A 100 22.35 7.61 -15.86
CA ARG A 100 22.97 8.15 -17.09
C ARG A 100 23.62 9.50 -16.74
N LYS A 101 24.77 9.81 -17.35
CA LYS A 101 25.38 11.15 -17.23
C LYS A 101 24.28 12.21 -17.42
N PRO A 102 24.08 13.12 -16.46
CA PRO A 102 23.06 14.15 -16.61
C PRO A 102 23.40 14.98 -17.85
N ALA A 103 22.40 15.21 -18.70
CA ALA A 103 22.58 15.97 -19.94
C ALA A 103 22.90 17.46 -19.65
N VAL A 104 22.54 17.95 -18.47
CA VAL A 104 22.72 19.32 -17.99
C VAL A 104 23.09 19.28 -16.50
N LYS A 105 24.04 20.13 -16.07
CA LYS A 105 24.38 20.37 -14.66
C LYS A 105 24.02 21.80 -14.31
N GLU A 106 23.06 21.97 -13.43
CA GLU A 106 22.55 23.30 -13.05
C GLU A 106 21.97 23.24 -11.63
N TYR A 107 22.09 24.35 -10.90
CA TYR A 107 21.41 24.55 -9.64
C TYR A 107 21.01 26.02 -9.49
N ASN A 108 19.93 26.27 -8.74
CA ASN A 108 19.52 27.60 -8.33
C ASN A 108 19.04 27.56 -6.87
N ILE A 109 19.38 28.57 -6.09
CA ILE A 109 18.98 28.72 -4.69
C ILE A 109 18.46 30.14 -4.53
N GLU A 110 17.21 30.26 -4.09
CA GLU A 110 16.58 31.56 -3.84
C GLU A 110 15.76 31.49 -2.54
N PHE A 111 15.85 32.54 -1.72
CA PHE A 111 15.01 32.71 -0.54
C PHE A 111 14.27 34.05 -0.64
N ILE A 112 13.00 34.01 -1.03
CA ILE A 112 12.17 35.19 -1.30
C ILE A 112 10.81 34.96 -0.63
N ASP A 113 10.26 35.99 0.01
CA ASP A 113 8.92 35.97 0.63
C ASP A 113 8.68 34.76 1.57
N ASN A 114 9.68 34.42 2.40
CA ASN A 114 9.64 33.25 3.29
C ASN A 114 9.45 31.92 2.55
N VAL A 115 9.95 31.81 1.31
CA VAL A 115 9.99 30.56 0.55
C VAL A 115 11.42 30.29 0.10
N LEU A 116 11.96 29.15 0.52
CA LEU A 116 13.22 28.61 0.04
C LEU A 116 12.95 27.79 -1.22
N HIS A 117 13.35 28.31 -2.37
CA HIS A 117 13.35 27.61 -3.64
C HIS A 117 14.73 27.05 -3.95
N VAL A 118 14.83 25.73 -4.11
CA VAL A 118 16.06 25.05 -4.51
C VAL A 118 15.79 24.17 -5.72
N THR A 119 16.41 24.49 -6.84
CA THR A 119 16.34 23.71 -8.08
C THR A 119 17.66 22.98 -8.30
N ILE A 120 17.62 21.68 -8.60
CA ILE A 120 18.82 20.89 -8.87
C ILE A 120 18.68 19.97 -10.08
N SER A 121 19.74 19.95 -10.90
CA SER A 121 19.94 18.98 -11.97
C SER A 121 21.41 18.56 -12.01
N GLY A 122 21.68 17.27 -11.77
CA GLY A 122 23.02 16.69 -11.81
C GLY A 122 23.90 16.97 -10.58
N TYR A 123 23.33 17.59 -9.53
CA TYR A 123 23.97 17.90 -8.25
C TYR A 123 23.28 17.19 -7.07
N VAL A 124 23.94 17.22 -5.92
CA VAL A 124 23.35 16.86 -4.63
C VAL A 124 23.23 18.12 -3.77
N ALA A 125 22.02 18.44 -3.31
CA ALA A 125 21.78 19.53 -2.35
C ALA A 125 21.55 18.99 -0.94
N LYS A 126 22.18 19.59 0.07
CA LYS A 126 21.83 19.40 1.48
C LYS A 126 21.27 20.70 2.03
N VAL A 127 20.05 20.63 2.54
CA VAL A 127 19.26 21.78 3.00
C VAL A 127 19.03 21.61 4.49
N TYR A 128 19.77 22.37 5.30
CA TYR A 128 19.66 22.39 6.74
C TYR A 128 18.63 23.44 7.15
N VAL A 129 17.58 23.03 7.86
CA VAL A 129 16.45 23.91 8.22
C VAL A 129 16.18 23.88 9.72
N PRO A 130 15.77 25.00 10.34
CA PRO A 130 15.31 25.00 11.72
C PRO A 130 13.89 24.41 11.79
N PRO A 131 13.68 23.22 12.37
CA PRO A 131 12.43 22.47 12.25
C PRO A 131 11.20 23.23 12.79
N LYS A 132 11.39 24.06 13.82
CA LYS A 132 10.32 24.89 14.41
C LYS A 132 9.77 25.96 13.46
N LEU A 133 10.46 26.29 12.38
CA LEU A 133 10.04 27.35 11.46
C LEU A 133 9.60 26.80 10.10
N VAL A 134 9.70 25.48 9.88
CA VAL A 134 9.26 24.87 8.62
C VAL A 134 7.75 24.62 8.67
N ARG A 135 6.99 25.38 7.88
CA ARG A 135 5.54 25.25 7.78
C ARG A 135 5.10 24.28 6.69
N LYS A 136 5.80 24.31 5.56
CA LYS A 136 5.46 23.48 4.40
C LYS A 136 6.71 22.95 3.71
N VAL A 137 6.63 21.71 3.24
CA VAL A 137 7.64 21.12 2.36
C VAL A 137 6.97 20.68 1.07
N SER A 138 7.49 21.08 -0.08
CA SER A 138 6.99 20.62 -1.37
C SER A 138 8.12 20.29 -2.32
N SER A 139 7.90 19.31 -3.19
CA SER A 139 8.90 18.95 -4.19
C SER A 139 8.32 18.32 -5.45
N ILE A 140 8.90 18.68 -6.60
CA ILE A 140 8.70 17.99 -7.87
C ILE A 140 9.99 17.25 -8.22
N ILE A 141 9.89 15.93 -8.39
CA ILE A 141 11.02 15.04 -8.64
C ILE A 141 10.79 14.35 -9.98
N SER A 142 11.41 14.84 -11.05
CA SER A 142 11.33 14.20 -12.38
C SER A 142 12.46 13.19 -12.64
N GLY A 143 13.36 13.01 -11.68
CA GLY A 143 14.46 12.06 -11.71
C GLY A 143 15.41 12.29 -10.52
N GLY A 144 16.10 11.25 -10.04
CA GLY A 144 16.94 11.37 -8.84
C GLY A 144 16.20 11.03 -7.55
N GLY A 145 16.57 11.67 -6.44
CA GLY A 145 16.06 11.34 -5.11
C GLY A 145 15.87 12.53 -4.17
N LEU A 146 14.87 12.44 -3.29
CA LEU A 146 14.69 13.36 -2.16
C LEU A 146 14.71 12.56 -0.86
N SER A 147 15.40 13.04 0.16
CA SER A 147 15.30 12.54 1.53
C SER A 147 14.95 13.70 2.46
N VAL A 148 13.95 13.53 3.31
CA VAL A 148 13.51 14.56 4.28
C VAL A 148 13.56 13.95 5.68
N LYS A 149 14.41 14.49 6.55
CA LYS A 149 14.63 13.98 7.91
C LYS A 149 14.59 15.13 8.91
N ILE A 150 13.41 15.39 9.49
CA ILE A 150 13.17 16.51 10.42
C ILE A 150 12.11 16.16 11.48
N ASP A 151 12.18 16.81 12.63
CA ASP A 151 11.04 17.09 13.51
C ASP A 151 10.05 17.98 12.76
N ALA A 152 8.86 17.43 12.54
CA ALA A 152 7.82 17.99 11.70
C ALA A 152 6.63 18.51 12.52
N ARG A 153 6.85 18.89 13.78
CA ARG A 153 5.78 19.40 14.67
C ARG A 153 5.00 20.58 14.09
N ASN A 154 5.70 21.49 13.43
CA ASN A 154 5.11 22.72 12.86
C ASN A 154 4.78 22.58 11.36
N VAL A 155 5.01 21.41 10.76
CA VAL A 155 4.75 21.17 9.35
C VAL A 155 3.25 20.92 9.14
N GLU A 156 2.58 21.86 8.51
CA GLU A 156 1.16 21.79 8.18
C GLU A 156 0.91 20.98 6.90
N ALA A 157 1.85 21.03 5.95
CA ALA A 157 1.68 20.39 4.65
C ALA A 157 2.98 19.85 4.05
N CYS A 158 2.88 18.68 3.44
CA CYS A 158 3.92 18.06 2.64
C CYS A 158 3.34 17.67 1.27
N ASP A 159 3.86 18.24 0.17
CA ASP A 159 3.36 17.99 -1.19
C ASP A 159 4.48 17.47 -2.11
N PHE A 160 4.47 16.17 -2.41
CA PHE A 160 5.52 15.53 -3.21
C PHE A 160 4.96 14.99 -4.52
N LYS A 161 5.56 15.36 -5.65
CA LYS A 161 5.22 14.84 -6.98
C LYS A 161 6.44 14.17 -7.60
N VAL A 162 6.38 12.86 -7.78
CA VAL A 162 7.48 12.03 -8.28
C VAL A 162 7.16 11.46 -9.65
N THR A 163 8.06 11.61 -10.61
CA THR A 163 7.98 11.07 -11.97
C THR A 163 9.35 10.51 -12.36
N GLY A 164 9.63 9.25 -12.05
CA GLY A 164 10.88 8.57 -12.41
C GLY A 164 12.04 8.67 -11.40
N GLY A 165 11.75 9.09 -10.16
CA GLY A 165 12.73 9.23 -9.07
C GLY A 165 12.31 8.52 -7.78
N GLY A 166 12.88 8.92 -6.65
CA GLY A 166 12.53 8.40 -5.33
C GLY A 166 12.34 9.46 -4.27
N VAL A 167 11.49 9.19 -3.28
CA VAL A 167 11.38 10.03 -2.07
C VAL A 167 11.46 9.17 -0.81
N GLU A 168 12.26 9.61 0.15
CA GLU A 168 12.39 9.03 1.48
C GLU A 168 11.97 10.08 2.52
N LEU A 169 11.02 9.73 3.38
CA LEU A 169 10.55 10.61 4.45
C LEU A 169 10.86 9.96 5.80
N ASP A 170 11.44 10.71 6.72
CA ASP A 170 11.56 10.41 8.15
C ASP A 170 11.10 11.65 8.92
N LEU A 171 9.79 11.73 9.15
CA LEU A 171 9.13 12.86 9.80
C LEU A 171 8.71 12.46 11.20
N SER A 172 9.23 13.14 12.21
CA SER A 172 8.91 12.87 13.62
C SER A 172 8.06 13.98 14.24
N ASN A 173 7.36 13.69 15.34
CA ASN A 173 6.51 14.64 16.07
C ASN A 173 5.44 15.36 15.24
N LEU A 174 4.94 14.75 14.16
CA LEU A 174 3.91 15.35 13.30
C LEU A 174 2.65 15.73 14.11
N GLY A 175 2.10 16.90 13.80
CA GLY A 175 0.84 17.42 14.34
C GLY A 175 -0.32 17.31 13.36
N ASN A 176 -1.20 18.32 13.37
CA ASN A 176 -2.24 18.50 12.35
C ASN A 176 -1.59 18.82 11.01
N SER A 177 -1.52 17.84 10.12
CA SER A 177 -0.75 17.93 8.88
C SER A 177 -1.40 17.19 7.73
N THR A 178 -1.21 17.71 6.51
CA THR A 178 -1.61 17.05 5.26
C THR A 178 -0.38 16.63 4.47
N ILE A 179 -0.21 15.32 4.27
CA ILE A 179 0.88 14.75 3.48
C ILE A 179 0.30 14.17 2.19
N SER A 180 0.68 14.74 1.06
CA SER A 180 0.26 14.35 -0.29
C SER A 180 1.47 13.87 -1.09
N ILE A 181 1.42 12.63 -1.58
CA ILE A 181 2.51 12.01 -2.34
C ILE A 181 1.93 11.44 -3.64
N ASN A 182 2.28 12.03 -4.76
CA ASN A 182 1.86 11.62 -6.10
C ASN A 182 3.03 10.99 -6.84
N ILE A 183 2.98 9.69 -7.11
CA ILE A 183 4.04 8.93 -7.78
C ILE A 183 3.57 8.47 -9.15
N SER A 184 4.29 8.85 -10.19
CA SER A 184 4.05 8.52 -11.60
C SER A 184 5.32 7.89 -12.19
N GLY A 185 5.62 6.65 -11.80
CA GLY A 185 6.92 6.00 -11.99
C GLY A 185 7.93 6.43 -10.91
N GLY A 186 8.71 5.48 -10.38
CA GLY A 186 9.62 5.73 -9.25
C GLY A 186 9.22 5.01 -7.96
N GLY A 187 9.75 5.45 -6.82
CA GLY A 187 9.50 4.83 -5.52
C GLY A 187 9.41 5.79 -4.33
N PHE A 188 8.83 5.30 -3.25
CA PHE A 188 8.68 6.03 -2.00
C PHE A 188 8.97 5.10 -0.82
N SER A 189 9.63 5.65 0.20
CA SER A 189 9.78 5.09 1.54
C SER A 189 9.43 6.18 2.55
N GLY A 190 8.71 5.85 3.62
CA GLY A 190 8.28 6.85 4.59
C GLY A 190 8.13 6.26 5.98
N LYS A 191 8.80 6.88 6.95
CA LYS A 191 8.58 6.72 8.38
C LYS A 191 7.95 8.02 8.89
N LEU A 192 6.73 7.91 9.38
CA LEU A 192 5.94 9.05 9.85
C LEU A 192 5.53 8.77 11.30
N SER A 193 6.01 9.59 12.23
CA SER A 193 5.68 9.49 13.65
C SER A 193 4.96 10.75 14.07
N TYR A 194 3.73 10.60 14.54
CA TYR A 194 2.92 11.70 15.07
C TYR A 194 3.21 11.91 16.55
N GLY A 195 3.26 13.17 16.98
CA GLY A 195 3.41 13.53 18.39
C GLY A 195 2.07 13.61 19.12
N ASP A 196 2.10 14.14 20.33
CA ASP A 196 0.88 14.46 21.10
C ASP A 196 0.15 15.65 20.44
N TYR A 197 -0.83 15.37 19.57
CA TYR A 197 -1.67 16.41 18.97
C TYR A 197 -3.16 16.01 18.93
N VAL A 198 -4.02 17.03 18.85
CA VAL A 198 -5.48 16.91 18.69
C VAL A 198 -5.87 17.64 17.41
N GLY A 199 -6.36 16.90 16.40
CA GLY A 199 -6.72 17.44 15.08
C GLY A 199 -6.94 16.33 14.06
N GLU A 200 -7.20 16.71 12.81
CA GLU A 200 -7.25 15.80 11.67
C GLU A 200 -5.89 15.77 10.99
N ALA A 201 -5.29 14.60 10.78
CA ALA A 201 -4.16 14.47 9.87
C ALA A 201 -4.57 13.64 8.66
N LYS A 202 -4.10 14.07 7.50
CA LYS A 202 -4.50 13.48 6.23
C LYS A 202 -3.26 13.04 5.46
N ILE A 203 -3.21 11.76 5.11
CA ILE A 203 -2.17 11.22 4.25
C ILE A 203 -2.84 10.74 2.96
N VAL A 204 -2.44 11.32 1.83
CA VAL A 204 -2.88 10.96 0.48
C VAL A 204 -1.68 10.44 -0.28
N ILE A 205 -1.73 9.20 -0.73
CA ILE A 205 -0.68 8.58 -1.54
C ILE A 205 -1.31 8.03 -2.82
N ASP A 206 -0.99 8.65 -3.94
CA ASP A 206 -1.44 8.25 -5.27
C ASP A 206 -0.27 7.67 -6.05
N ILE A 207 -0.33 6.37 -6.37
CA ILE A 207 0.75 5.67 -7.10
C ILE A 207 0.23 5.17 -8.45
N SER A 208 0.92 5.57 -9.51
CA SER A 208 0.71 5.10 -10.88
C SER A 208 2.05 4.71 -11.51
N GLY A 209 2.18 3.46 -11.98
CA GLY A 209 3.36 3.02 -12.75
C GLY A 209 4.71 2.94 -12.01
N GLY A 210 4.73 2.95 -10.67
CA GLY A 210 5.94 2.82 -9.83
C GLY A 210 5.79 1.76 -8.72
N GLY A 211 6.81 1.60 -7.88
CA GLY A 211 6.82 0.68 -6.73
C GLY A 211 7.27 1.40 -5.46
N GLY A 212 6.44 1.39 -4.42
CA GLY A 212 6.77 1.97 -3.12
C GLY A 212 6.95 0.87 -2.07
N ARG A 213 7.93 1.04 -1.18
CA ARG A 213 7.95 0.32 0.09
C ARG A 213 7.28 1.27 1.08
N GLY A 214 5.99 1.06 1.35
CA GLY A 214 5.38 1.69 2.52
C GLY A 214 6.26 1.30 3.71
N GLY A 215 6.93 2.28 4.32
CA GLY A 215 7.50 2.06 5.63
C GLY A 215 6.38 1.64 6.55
N THR A 216 6.72 0.91 7.61
CA THR A 216 5.78 0.64 8.69
C THR A 216 5.16 1.97 9.08
N VAL A 217 3.91 2.20 8.66
CA VAL A 217 3.06 3.15 9.35
C VAL A 217 2.85 2.42 10.67
N GLU A 218 3.71 2.69 11.65
CA GLU A 218 3.29 2.60 13.04
C GLU A 218 2.24 3.69 13.19
N ALA A 219 1.06 3.41 12.62
CA ALA A 219 -0.11 4.19 12.85
C ALA A 219 -0.37 3.92 14.32
N GLU A 220 0.11 4.81 15.18
CA GLU A 220 -0.27 4.79 16.58
C GLU A 220 -1.79 4.76 16.69
N ALA A 221 -2.51 5.27 15.67
CA ALA A 221 -3.95 5.15 15.48
C ALA A 221 -4.42 4.43 14.21
N LEU A 222 -5.25 3.40 14.35
CA LEU A 222 -6.13 2.90 13.29
C LEU A 222 -7.26 3.91 13.05
N VAL A 223 -7.20 4.64 11.93
CA VAL A 223 -8.24 5.60 11.54
C VAL A 223 -9.23 4.93 10.59
N ILE A 224 -10.51 4.90 10.97
CA ILE A 224 -11.59 4.41 10.11
C ILE A 224 -12.37 5.60 9.57
N PRO A 225 -12.34 5.86 8.25
CA PRO A 225 -12.96 7.03 7.65
C PRO A 225 -14.49 6.97 7.70
N GLU A 226 -15.13 8.14 7.59
CA GLU A 226 -16.59 8.32 7.69
C GLU A 226 -17.37 7.51 6.64
N ASP A 227 -16.76 7.19 5.52
CA ASP A 227 -17.40 6.47 4.43
C ASP A 227 -17.52 4.94 4.70
N ARG A 228 -16.91 4.43 5.78
CA ARG A 228 -16.86 3.00 6.14
C ARG A 228 -17.73 2.62 7.35
N GLN A 229 -19.01 2.98 7.31
CA GLN A 229 -19.92 2.83 8.46
C GLN A 229 -20.22 1.38 8.86
N LEU A 230 -20.10 0.40 7.96
CA LEU A 230 -20.22 -1.03 8.32
C LEU A 230 -19.10 -1.47 9.26
N ILE A 231 -17.88 -1.01 9.00
CA ILE A 231 -16.72 -1.36 9.83
C ILE A 231 -16.74 -0.59 11.13
N VAL A 232 -17.15 0.68 11.11
CA VAL A 232 -17.43 1.46 12.33
C VAL A 232 -18.42 0.70 13.23
N ARG A 233 -19.53 0.21 12.67
CA ARG A 233 -20.52 -0.59 13.40
C ARG A 233 -19.94 -1.87 13.99
N ARG A 234 -19.17 -2.63 13.20
CA ARG A 234 -18.51 -3.87 13.66
C ARG A 234 -17.56 -3.60 14.83
N ILE A 235 -16.78 -2.53 14.74
CA ILE A 235 -15.87 -2.12 15.80
C ILE A 235 -16.68 -1.74 17.05
N ILE A 236 -17.73 -0.93 16.92
CA ILE A 236 -18.62 -0.58 18.06
C ILE A 236 -19.18 -1.85 18.72
N ASN A 237 -19.67 -2.81 17.93
CA ASN A 237 -20.21 -4.07 18.45
C ASN A 237 -19.15 -4.91 19.18
N VAL A 238 -17.94 -4.95 18.66
CA VAL A 238 -16.80 -5.63 19.29
C VAL A 238 -16.40 -4.93 20.59
N LEU A 239 -16.36 -3.60 20.60
CA LEU A 239 -16.06 -2.80 21.78
C LEU A 239 -17.17 -2.88 22.84
N ASN A 240 -18.40 -3.22 22.46
CA ASN A 240 -19.49 -3.44 23.41
C ASN A 240 -19.45 -4.83 24.09
N SER A 241 -18.47 -5.69 23.73
CA SER A 241 -18.33 -7.03 24.27
C SER A 241 -17.23 -7.10 25.34
N GLY A 242 -17.61 -7.25 26.61
CA GLY A 242 -16.68 -7.36 27.75
C GLY A 242 -15.51 -8.33 27.53
N PRO A 243 -15.73 -9.59 27.11
CA PRO A 243 -14.64 -10.54 26.85
C PRO A 243 -13.67 -10.09 25.74
N LYS A 244 -14.16 -9.39 24.73
CA LYS A 244 -13.35 -8.90 23.60
C LYS A 244 -12.53 -7.68 24.00
N LEU A 245 -13.10 -6.80 24.82
CA LEU A 245 -12.38 -5.69 25.45
C LEU A 245 -11.21 -6.20 26.30
N GLU A 246 -11.40 -7.28 27.08
CA GLU A 246 -10.30 -7.77 27.93
C GLU A 246 -9.20 -8.43 27.10
N ILE A 247 -9.52 -9.10 26.00
CA ILE A 247 -8.51 -9.55 25.03
C ILE A 247 -7.73 -8.33 24.49
N LEU A 248 -8.42 -7.26 24.06
CA LEU A 248 -7.76 -6.05 23.55
C LEU A 248 -6.84 -5.41 24.59
N LYS A 249 -7.29 -5.31 25.86
CA LYS A 249 -6.47 -4.79 26.97
C LYS A 249 -5.22 -5.63 27.19
N ILE A 250 -5.35 -6.96 27.25
CA ILE A 250 -4.21 -7.86 27.43
C ILE A 250 -3.22 -7.70 26.27
N LEU A 251 -3.71 -7.59 25.03
CA LEU A 251 -2.85 -7.42 23.85
C LEU A 251 -2.19 -6.03 23.80
N SER A 252 -2.77 -5.00 24.44
CA SER A 252 -2.18 -3.67 24.54
C SER A 252 -0.92 -3.61 25.43
N GLU A 253 -0.68 -4.64 26.25
CA GLU A 253 0.53 -4.77 27.08
C GLU A 253 1.80 -5.09 26.25
N GLY A 254 1.67 -5.19 24.91
CA GLY A 254 2.78 -5.03 23.97
C GLY A 254 3.44 -6.33 23.48
N LYS A 255 3.03 -7.50 23.94
CA LYS A 255 3.57 -8.79 23.45
C LYS A 255 2.52 -9.56 22.65
N PRO A 256 2.87 -10.07 21.44
CA PRO A 256 2.01 -11.00 20.72
C PRO A 256 1.79 -12.28 21.54
N LEU A 257 0.53 -12.72 21.66
CA LEU A 257 0.14 -13.88 22.46
C LEU A 257 -0.57 -14.94 21.60
N THR A 258 -0.41 -16.19 21.96
CA THR A 258 -1.17 -17.31 21.40
C THR A 258 -2.57 -17.37 22.02
N ALA A 259 -3.49 -18.07 21.34
CA ALA A 259 -4.84 -18.30 21.88
C ALA A 259 -4.82 -19.07 23.21
N SER A 260 -3.83 -19.94 23.43
CA SER A 260 -3.65 -20.65 24.71
C SER A 260 -3.26 -19.70 25.84
N GLU A 261 -2.30 -18.80 25.60
CA GLU A 261 -1.85 -17.83 26.62
C GLU A 261 -2.97 -16.84 26.98
N LEU A 262 -3.75 -16.40 25.99
CA LEU A 262 -4.94 -15.57 26.23
C LEU A 262 -6.01 -16.33 27.02
N ALA A 263 -6.25 -17.59 26.70
CA ALA A 263 -7.21 -18.44 27.42
C ALA A 263 -6.81 -18.65 28.88
N GLU A 264 -5.52 -18.83 29.16
CA GLU A 264 -4.98 -18.94 30.52
C GLU A 264 -5.15 -17.64 31.31
N LYS A 265 -4.77 -16.49 30.71
CA LYS A 265 -4.94 -15.17 31.33
C LYS A 265 -6.41 -14.84 31.63
N LEU A 266 -7.32 -15.19 30.72
CA LEU A 266 -8.75 -14.91 30.85
C LEU A 266 -9.52 -15.99 31.63
N LYS A 267 -8.88 -17.12 31.96
CA LYS A 267 -9.49 -18.29 32.62
C LYS A 267 -10.73 -18.83 31.88
N VAL A 268 -10.65 -18.89 30.55
CA VAL A 268 -11.73 -19.42 29.68
C VAL A 268 -11.19 -20.50 28.74
N LYS A 269 -12.08 -21.22 28.05
CA LYS A 269 -11.69 -22.25 27.08
C LYS A 269 -11.03 -21.62 25.85
N ILE A 270 -10.01 -22.28 25.31
CA ILE A 270 -9.31 -21.86 24.07
C ILE A 270 -10.31 -21.67 22.91
N SER A 271 -11.30 -22.56 22.77
CA SER A 271 -12.33 -22.45 21.73
C SER A 271 -13.13 -21.13 21.82
N THR A 272 -13.39 -20.65 23.03
CA THR A 272 -14.09 -19.38 23.27
C THR A 272 -13.21 -18.20 22.88
N VAL A 273 -11.92 -18.24 23.27
CA VAL A 273 -10.95 -17.20 22.86
C VAL A 273 -10.78 -17.16 21.34
N LEU A 274 -10.71 -18.31 20.68
CA LEU A 274 -10.58 -18.39 19.23
C LEU A 274 -11.79 -17.75 18.53
N SER A 275 -13.01 -17.98 19.01
CA SER A 275 -14.21 -17.31 18.48
C SER A 275 -14.16 -15.80 18.66
N HIS A 276 -13.72 -15.31 19.83
CA HIS A 276 -13.57 -13.87 20.05
C HIS A 276 -12.44 -13.25 19.22
N LEU A 277 -11.34 -13.96 19.03
CA LEU A 277 -10.22 -13.53 18.19
C LEU A 277 -10.62 -13.47 16.73
N GLU A 278 -11.45 -14.40 16.24
CA GLU A 278 -12.02 -14.35 14.89
C GLU A 278 -12.81 -13.06 14.68
N ASP A 279 -13.70 -12.71 15.61
CA ASP A 279 -14.45 -11.45 15.57
C ASP A 279 -13.54 -10.20 15.57
N LEU A 280 -12.49 -10.23 16.40
CA LEU A 280 -11.53 -9.13 16.54
C LEU A 280 -10.64 -8.96 15.28
N VAL A 281 -10.26 -10.07 14.64
CA VAL A 281 -9.54 -10.08 13.37
C VAL A 281 -10.44 -9.58 12.24
N ASN A 282 -11.69 -10.05 12.19
CA ASN A 282 -12.67 -9.61 11.19
C ASN A 282 -13.02 -8.13 11.32
N ALA A 283 -13.00 -7.58 12.54
CA ALA A 283 -13.16 -6.16 12.80
C ALA A 283 -11.90 -5.33 12.48
N GLY A 284 -10.77 -5.97 12.15
CA GLY A 284 -9.52 -5.29 11.84
C GLY A 284 -8.84 -4.65 13.05
N LEU A 285 -9.07 -5.19 14.27
CA LEU A 285 -8.44 -4.69 15.50
C LEU A 285 -7.22 -5.54 15.91
N VAL A 286 -7.20 -6.81 15.50
CA VAL A 286 -6.14 -7.78 15.82
C VAL A 286 -5.55 -8.35 14.54
N LYS A 287 -4.22 -8.46 14.47
CA LYS A 287 -3.50 -9.16 13.40
C LYS A 287 -3.02 -10.53 13.88
N VAL A 288 -2.85 -11.44 12.92
CA VAL A 288 -2.35 -12.80 13.16
C VAL A 288 -1.00 -12.96 12.49
N GLU A 289 0.00 -13.29 13.30
CA GLU A 289 1.37 -13.60 12.86
C GLU A 289 1.60 -15.10 13.02
N THR A 290 2.16 -15.74 11.98
CA THR A 290 2.49 -17.17 12.02
C THR A 290 3.99 -17.37 12.14
N GLU A 291 4.41 -18.02 13.22
CA GLU A 291 5.78 -18.50 13.38
C GLU A 291 5.84 -20.00 13.10
N SER A 292 6.81 -20.44 12.30
CA SER A 292 7.07 -21.85 12.02
C SER A 292 8.37 -22.27 12.69
N THR A 293 8.26 -23.05 13.76
CA THR A 293 9.40 -23.59 14.50
C THR A 293 9.37 -25.10 14.40
N GLY A 294 10.38 -25.71 13.76
CA GLY A 294 10.48 -27.17 13.62
C GLY A 294 9.31 -27.84 12.87
N GLY A 295 8.73 -27.16 11.87
CA GLY A 295 7.61 -27.68 11.06
C GLY A 295 6.23 -27.54 11.70
N ARG A 296 6.13 -27.02 12.93
CA ARG A 296 4.86 -26.69 13.58
C ARG A 296 4.57 -25.20 13.42
N VAL A 297 3.37 -24.88 12.91
CA VAL A 297 2.92 -23.50 12.73
C VAL A 297 2.15 -23.04 13.96
N THR A 298 2.62 -21.98 14.59
CA THR A 298 1.98 -21.33 15.75
C THR A 298 1.47 -19.95 15.37
N LYS A 299 0.20 -19.67 15.70
CA LYS A 299 -0.44 -18.36 15.50
C LYS A 299 -0.29 -17.51 16.76
N LYS A 300 0.28 -16.32 16.61
CA LYS A 300 0.31 -15.27 17.62
C LYS A 300 -0.59 -14.12 17.18
N TYR A 301 -1.23 -13.48 18.14
CA TYR A 301 -2.18 -12.40 17.96
C TYR A 301 -1.63 -11.15 18.62
N SER A 302 -1.74 -10.02 17.94
CA SER A 302 -1.31 -8.71 18.44
C SER A 302 -2.25 -7.63 17.92
N LEU A 303 -2.28 -6.49 18.60
CA LEU A 303 -3.07 -5.35 18.12
C LEU A 303 -2.56 -4.87 16.77
N ILE A 304 -3.48 -4.44 15.91
CA ILE A 304 -3.13 -3.72 14.68
C ILE A 304 -2.62 -2.31 15.02
N SER A 305 -3.20 -1.69 16.05
CA SER A 305 -2.83 -0.35 16.54
C SER A 305 -3.25 -0.18 18.00
N ASN A 306 -2.55 0.69 18.74
CA ASN A 306 -2.81 0.98 20.16
C ASN A 306 -3.84 2.11 20.36
N LYS A 307 -4.16 2.87 19.33
CA LYS A 307 -5.22 3.89 19.30
C LYS A 307 -6.16 3.57 18.14
N ILE A 308 -7.43 3.87 18.30
CA ILE A 308 -8.43 3.70 17.23
C ILE A 308 -9.21 5.01 17.16
N VAL A 309 -9.32 5.60 15.98
CA VAL A 309 -10.10 6.79 15.73
C VAL A 309 -11.24 6.41 14.80
N LEU A 310 -12.47 6.59 15.26
CA LEU A 310 -13.69 6.27 14.52
C LEU A 310 -14.43 7.55 14.20
N THR A 311 -14.67 7.81 12.92
CA THR A 311 -15.60 8.86 12.50
C THR A 311 -16.99 8.27 12.32
N ILE A 312 -17.89 8.63 13.22
CA ILE A 312 -19.22 8.02 13.33
C ILE A 312 -20.25 8.92 12.66
N ASN A 313 -20.88 8.43 11.58
CA ASN A 313 -22.04 9.08 11.00
C ASN A 313 -23.31 8.47 11.60
N ILE A 314 -23.89 9.18 12.58
CA ILE A 314 -25.04 8.69 13.35
C ILE A 314 -26.25 8.38 12.45
N HIS A 315 -26.49 9.20 11.42
CA HIS A 315 -27.60 8.99 10.48
C HIS A 315 -27.42 7.73 9.63
N ALA A 316 -26.18 7.48 9.18
CA ALA A 316 -25.90 6.27 8.41
C ALA A 316 -26.02 5.00 9.27
N LEU A 317 -25.57 5.04 10.54
CA LEU A 317 -25.68 3.92 11.46
C LEU A 317 -27.12 3.63 11.87
N THR A 318 -27.91 4.66 12.18
CA THR A 318 -29.33 4.50 12.53
C THR A 318 -30.12 3.89 11.39
N ARG A 319 -29.85 4.27 10.13
CA ARG A 319 -30.45 3.63 8.96
C ARG A 319 -30.13 2.13 8.85
N ILE A 320 -28.92 1.70 9.20
CA ILE A 320 -28.55 0.27 9.20
C ILE A 320 -29.35 -0.49 10.26
N GLU A 321 -29.55 0.10 11.44
CA GLU A 321 -30.36 -0.50 12.50
C GLU A 321 -31.86 -0.53 12.15
N GLU A 322 -32.38 0.52 11.50
CA GLU A 322 -33.78 0.61 11.06
C GLU A 322 -34.15 -0.41 9.97
N VAL A 323 -33.26 -0.60 8.99
CA VAL A 323 -33.43 -1.60 7.92
C VAL A 323 -33.20 -3.03 8.45
N GLY A 324 -32.39 -3.16 9.49
CA GLY A 324 -31.93 -4.45 9.99
C GLY A 324 -30.67 -4.91 9.24
N VAL A 325 -29.70 -5.39 10.01
CA VAL A 325 -28.35 -5.73 9.52
C VAL A 325 -28.39 -6.77 8.41
N GLU A 326 -29.18 -7.82 8.58
CA GLU A 326 -29.26 -8.89 7.59
C GLU A 326 -29.87 -8.40 6.28
N GLU A 327 -30.87 -7.52 6.35
CA GLU A 327 -31.51 -6.98 5.16
C GLU A 327 -30.58 -5.99 4.44
N TYR A 328 -29.86 -5.17 5.20
CA TYR A 328 -28.83 -4.28 4.66
C TYR A 328 -27.66 -5.05 4.02
N GLU A 329 -27.13 -6.08 4.68
CA GLU A 329 -26.06 -6.91 4.13
C GLU A 329 -26.53 -7.67 2.88
N ARG A 330 -27.77 -8.19 2.86
CA ARG A 330 -28.37 -8.80 1.65
C ARG A 330 -28.54 -7.78 0.51
N GLU A 331 -28.91 -6.55 0.80
CA GLU A 331 -29.00 -5.48 -0.20
C GLU A 331 -27.62 -5.21 -0.82
N MET A 332 -26.60 -5.07 0.02
CA MET A 332 -25.22 -4.83 -0.43
C MET A 332 -24.65 -6.03 -1.19
N GLU A 333 -24.92 -7.26 -0.74
CA GLU A 333 -24.56 -8.48 -1.44
C GLU A 333 -25.19 -8.54 -2.83
N ASN A 334 -26.50 -8.25 -2.92
CA ASN A 334 -27.20 -8.20 -4.19
C ASN A 334 -26.59 -7.18 -5.16
N LEU A 335 -26.27 -5.96 -4.67
CA LEU A 335 -25.61 -4.94 -5.48
C LEU A 335 -24.19 -5.37 -5.90
N ALA A 336 -23.43 -5.99 -5.01
CA ALA A 336 -22.11 -6.53 -5.32
C ALA A 336 -22.16 -7.60 -6.42
N LEU A 337 -23.12 -8.53 -6.33
CA LEU A 337 -23.34 -9.57 -7.32
C LEU A 337 -23.82 -9.00 -8.67
N GLN A 338 -24.71 -8.02 -8.65
CA GLN A 338 -25.13 -7.29 -9.85
C GLN A 338 -23.94 -6.58 -10.51
N TYR A 339 -23.08 -5.95 -9.72
CA TYR A 339 -21.87 -5.27 -10.21
C TYR A 339 -20.91 -6.27 -10.86
N LEU A 340 -20.62 -7.38 -10.19
CA LEU A 340 -19.80 -8.47 -10.72
C LEU A 340 -20.35 -8.98 -12.07
N LYS A 341 -21.67 -9.23 -12.13
CA LYS A 341 -22.34 -9.70 -13.35
C LYS A 341 -22.22 -8.67 -14.48
N ALA A 342 -22.61 -7.42 -14.23
CA ALA A 342 -22.58 -6.33 -15.21
C ALA A 342 -21.16 -6.09 -15.76
N LYS A 343 -20.13 -6.22 -14.92
CA LYS A 343 -18.73 -6.13 -15.35
C LYS A 343 -18.32 -7.25 -16.30
N ARG A 344 -18.69 -8.49 -15.99
CA ARG A 344 -18.34 -9.68 -16.78
C ARG A 344 -19.11 -9.75 -18.10
N GLU A 345 -20.31 -9.19 -18.17
CA GLU A 345 -21.15 -9.21 -19.37
C GLU A 345 -20.71 -8.20 -20.44
N LYS A 346 -19.96 -7.15 -20.07
CA LYS A 346 -19.38 -6.22 -21.06
C LYS A 346 -18.45 -6.98 -22.03
N ARG A 347 -18.48 -6.60 -23.32
CA ARG A 347 -17.77 -7.30 -24.41
C ARG A 347 -16.25 -7.38 -24.21
N LYS A 348 -15.66 -6.35 -23.59
CA LYS A 348 -14.25 -6.30 -23.13
C LYS A 348 -14.14 -6.22 -21.61
N GLY A 349 -15.21 -6.60 -20.91
CA GLY A 349 -15.32 -6.46 -19.47
C GLY A 349 -14.57 -7.55 -18.76
N GLU A 350 -13.73 -7.15 -17.82
CA GLU A 350 -13.06 -8.00 -16.85
C GLU A 350 -13.36 -7.44 -15.47
N PHE A 351 -13.66 -8.31 -14.50
CA PHE A 351 -13.78 -7.88 -13.12
C PHE A 351 -12.38 -7.55 -12.57
N PRO A 352 -12.13 -6.29 -12.16
CA PRO A 352 -10.78 -5.82 -11.85
C PRO A 352 -10.25 -6.41 -10.54
N LEU A 353 -8.93 -6.28 -10.33
CA LEU A 353 -8.31 -6.53 -9.02
C LEU A 353 -8.85 -5.55 -7.98
N THR A 354 -8.79 -4.26 -8.29
CA THR A 354 -9.23 -3.17 -7.41
C THR A 354 -10.56 -2.60 -7.89
N ILE A 355 -11.51 -2.52 -6.96
CA ILE A 355 -12.86 -2.05 -7.23
C ILE A 355 -12.90 -0.57 -6.89
N ARG A 356 -13.19 0.28 -7.88
CA ARG A 356 -13.25 1.74 -7.71
C ARG A 356 -14.68 2.20 -7.51
N VAL A 357 -14.92 3.08 -6.54
CA VAL A 357 -16.25 3.66 -6.24
C VAL A 357 -16.91 4.25 -7.48
N ARG A 358 -16.20 5.11 -8.24
CA ARG A 358 -16.73 5.72 -9.47
C ARG A 358 -17.14 4.69 -10.53
N ASP A 359 -16.44 3.57 -10.57
CA ASP A 359 -16.69 2.51 -11.54
C ASP A 359 -17.92 1.66 -11.16
N VAL A 360 -18.12 1.42 -9.86
CA VAL A 360 -19.35 0.81 -9.31
C VAL A 360 -20.55 1.71 -9.56
N ALA A 361 -20.46 2.99 -9.18
CA ALA A 361 -21.52 3.99 -9.40
C ALA A 361 -21.96 4.04 -10.87
N LYS A 362 -20.99 4.15 -11.79
CA LYS A 362 -21.26 4.18 -13.23
C LYS A 362 -21.81 2.86 -13.76
N THR A 363 -21.36 1.72 -13.24
CA THR A 363 -21.76 0.41 -13.74
C THR A 363 -23.17 0.04 -13.29
N LEU A 364 -23.55 0.39 -12.07
CA LEU A 364 -24.87 0.11 -11.51
C LEU A 364 -25.88 1.25 -11.69
N GLY A 365 -25.43 2.46 -12.04
CA GLY A 365 -26.30 3.64 -12.15
C GLY A 365 -26.79 4.16 -10.79
N ILE A 366 -26.01 3.95 -9.74
CA ILE A 366 -26.32 4.35 -8.35
C ILE A 366 -25.53 5.59 -7.94
N SER A 367 -25.91 6.18 -6.80
CA SER A 367 -25.19 7.32 -6.23
C SER A 367 -23.76 6.97 -5.81
N ILE A 368 -22.88 7.97 -5.65
CA ILE A 368 -21.51 7.75 -5.15
C ILE A 368 -21.57 7.16 -3.73
N ASP A 369 -22.46 7.64 -2.88
CA ASP A 369 -22.58 7.17 -1.50
C ASP A 369 -23.04 5.70 -1.42
N GLU A 370 -23.95 5.27 -2.29
CA GLU A 370 -24.32 3.85 -2.40
C GLU A 370 -23.18 3.02 -2.98
N ALA A 371 -22.44 3.53 -3.95
CA ALA A 371 -21.29 2.84 -4.51
C ALA A 371 -20.16 2.65 -3.49
N ILE A 372 -19.94 3.61 -2.59
CA ILE A 372 -19.01 3.48 -1.45
C ILE A 372 -19.40 2.27 -0.61
N LYS A 373 -20.69 2.17 -0.22
CA LYS A 373 -21.18 1.06 0.61
C LYS A 373 -20.96 -0.31 -0.05
N VAL A 374 -21.20 -0.40 -1.36
CA VAL A 374 -20.96 -1.64 -2.13
C VAL A 374 -19.47 -1.98 -2.19
N VAL A 375 -18.59 -0.99 -2.39
CA VAL A 375 -17.14 -1.20 -2.38
C VAL A 375 -16.66 -1.66 -1.01
N ASP A 376 -17.13 -1.03 0.06
CA ASP A 376 -16.81 -1.40 1.44
C ASP A 376 -17.26 -2.82 1.74
N TYR A 377 -18.49 -3.18 1.33
CA TYR A 377 -19.02 -4.52 1.48
C TYR A 377 -18.16 -5.57 0.74
N ILE A 378 -17.77 -5.33 -0.52
CA ILE A 378 -16.94 -6.29 -1.27
C ILE A 378 -15.54 -6.43 -0.66
N ASN A 379 -14.94 -5.33 -0.19
CA ASN A 379 -13.62 -5.37 0.44
C ASN A 379 -13.64 -6.10 1.80
N THR A 380 -14.78 -6.07 2.49
CA THR A 380 -14.97 -6.79 3.76
C THR A 380 -15.43 -8.24 3.58
N HIS A 381 -16.06 -8.55 2.44
CA HIS A 381 -16.59 -9.87 2.11
C HIS A 381 -16.08 -10.37 0.74
N PRO A 382 -14.75 -10.52 0.56
CA PRO A 382 -14.20 -11.01 -0.71
C PRO A 382 -14.73 -12.40 -1.09
N GLU A 383 -15.19 -13.19 -0.11
CA GLU A 383 -15.83 -14.49 -0.30
C GLU A 383 -17.06 -14.44 -1.19
N VAL A 384 -17.82 -13.34 -1.22
CA VAL A 384 -18.98 -13.19 -2.12
C VAL A 384 -18.54 -13.31 -3.58
N ILE A 385 -17.40 -12.71 -3.93
CA ILE A 385 -16.82 -12.82 -5.27
C ILE A 385 -16.27 -14.22 -5.50
N ILE A 386 -15.51 -14.74 -4.54
CA ILE A 386 -14.87 -16.06 -4.62
C ILE A 386 -15.93 -17.16 -4.83
N ASP A 387 -17.05 -17.10 -4.12
CA ASP A 387 -18.09 -18.12 -4.12
C ASP A 387 -18.87 -18.08 -5.43
N ASN A 388 -19.16 -16.88 -5.91
CA ASN A 388 -19.82 -16.68 -7.19
C ASN A 388 -19.02 -17.27 -8.37
N ILE A 389 -17.69 -17.20 -8.33
CA ILE A 389 -16.84 -17.72 -9.42
C ILE A 389 -16.41 -19.17 -9.21
N SER A 390 -16.41 -19.69 -7.98
CA SER A 390 -15.91 -21.03 -7.65
C SER A 390 -16.68 -22.14 -8.38
N TYR A 391 -18.02 -22.02 -8.47
CA TYR A 391 -18.83 -23.00 -9.20
C TYR A 391 -18.46 -23.09 -10.69
N LYS A 392 -18.36 -21.93 -11.36
CA LYS A 392 -17.99 -21.87 -12.78
C LYS A 392 -16.55 -22.33 -13.02
N LEU A 393 -15.64 -21.99 -12.11
CA LEU A 393 -14.26 -22.46 -12.15
C LEU A 393 -14.22 -24.00 -12.12
N LEU A 394 -14.92 -24.60 -11.15
CA LEU A 394 -15.00 -26.05 -11.02
C LEU A 394 -15.62 -26.71 -12.26
N GLU A 395 -16.65 -26.11 -12.84
CA GLU A 395 -17.27 -26.60 -14.08
C GLU A 395 -16.27 -26.62 -15.26
N ILE A 396 -15.49 -25.55 -15.42
CA ILE A 396 -14.44 -25.45 -16.44
C ILE A 396 -13.39 -26.54 -16.22
N ILE A 397 -12.90 -26.70 -14.98
CA ILE A 397 -11.87 -27.70 -14.63
C ILE A 397 -12.38 -29.13 -14.76
N ARG A 398 -13.65 -29.41 -14.46
CA ARG A 398 -14.24 -30.74 -14.68
C ARG A 398 -14.22 -31.15 -16.15
N LYS A 399 -14.41 -30.18 -17.06
CA LYS A 399 -14.39 -30.38 -18.51
C LYS A 399 -12.97 -30.46 -19.07
N SER A 400 -12.08 -29.54 -18.69
CA SER A 400 -10.72 -29.48 -19.23
C SER A 400 -9.70 -30.37 -18.50
N LYS A 401 -10.06 -30.91 -17.33
CA LYS A 401 -9.23 -31.66 -16.36
C LYS A 401 -8.09 -30.85 -15.72
N THR A 402 -7.47 -29.97 -16.49
CA THR A 402 -6.43 -29.04 -16.10
C THR A 402 -6.67 -27.69 -16.79
N ALA A 403 -6.31 -26.58 -16.15
CA ALA A 403 -6.24 -25.27 -16.79
C ALA A 403 -5.26 -24.37 -16.04
N THR A 404 -4.68 -23.40 -16.74
CA THR A 404 -3.86 -22.37 -16.10
C THR A 404 -4.74 -21.30 -15.45
N VAL A 405 -4.20 -20.59 -14.46
CA VAL A 405 -4.87 -19.42 -13.84
C VAL A 405 -5.29 -18.39 -14.90
N ARG A 406 -4.47 -18.18 -15.93
CA ARG A 406 -4.75 -17.24 -17.02
C ARG A 406 -5.92 -17.68 -17.88
N GLU A 407 -5.95 -18.94 -18.29
CA GLU A 407 -7.07 -19.50 -19.07
C GLU A 407 -8.39 -19.43 -18.30
N LEU A 408 -8.35 -19.69 -16.98
CA LEU A 408 -9.50 -19.55 -16.11
C LEU A 408 -9.92 -18.09 -15.95
N ALA A 409 -8.97 -17.16 -15.81
CA ALA A 409 -9.23 -15.73 -15.71
C ALA A 409 -9.94 -15.22 -16.97
N ASP A 410 -9.44 -15.58 -18.15
CA ASP A 410 -10.02 -15.22 -19.45
C ASP A 410 -11.44 -15.78 -19.61
N LYS A 411 -11.65 -17.06 -19.25
CA LYS A 411 -12.98 -17.71 -19.34
C LYS A 411 -13.98 -17.16 -18.32
N LEU A 412 -13.52 -16.86 -17.11
CA LEU A 412 -14.37 -16.32 -16.04
C LEU A 412 -14.58 -14.81 -16.17
N LYS A 413 -13.76 -14.14 -16.99
CA LYS A 413 -13.66 -12.69 -17.16
C LYS A 413 -13.38 -11.95 -15.86
N VAL A 414 -12.39 -12.43 -15.11
CA VAL A 414 -11.98 -11.84 -13.83
C VAL A 414 -10.46 -11.77 -13.75
N HIS A 415 -9.94 -10.83 -12.98
CA HIS A 415 -8.51 -10.72 -12.73
C HIS A 415 -7.94 -12.03 -12.16
N PRO A 416 -6.73 -12.47 -12.56
CA PRO A 416 -6.07 -13.70 -12.10
C PRO A 416 -6.05 -13.91 -10.58
N TYR A 417 -5.97 -12.82 -9.81
CA TYR A 417 -6.05 -12.83 -8.35
C TYR A 417 -7.29 -13.58 -7.83
N TRP A 418 -8.47 -13.28 -8.38
CA TRP A 418 -9.74 -13.88 -7.94
C TRP A 418 -9.78 -15.38 -8.24
N VAL A 419 -9.20 -15.78 -9.38
CA VAL A 419 -9.05 -17.20 -9.74
C VAL A 419 -8.16 -17.94 -8.73
N VAL A 420 -7.04 -17.34 -8.33
CA VAL A 420 -6.15 -17.93 -7.32
C VAL A 420 -6.87 -18.12 -5.99
N MET A 421 -7.63 -17.11 -5.55
CA MET A 421 -8.40 -17.19 -4.30
C MET A 421 -9.47 -18.29 -4.35
N ALA A 422 -10.21 -18.39 -5.44
CA ALA A 422 -11.18 -19.47 -5.66
C ALA A 422 -10.53 -20.85 -5.76
N ALA A 423 -9.40 -20.97 -6.45
CA ALA A 423 -8.64 -22.22 -6.54
C ALA A 423 -8.16 -22.67 -5.15
N LYS A 424 -7.61 -21.76 -4.34
CA LYS A 424 -7.21 -22.05 -2.96
C LYS A 424 -8.38 -22.53 -2.10
N LYS A 425 -9.54 -21.88 -2.20
CA LYS A 425 -10.77 -22.32 -1.51
C LYS A 425 -11.15 -23.74 -1.93
N LEU A 426 -11.24 -24.01 -3.22
CA LEU A 426 -11.60 -25.35 -3.72
C LEU A 426 -10.55 -26.42 -3.36
N THR A 427 -9.28 -26.05 -3.26
CA THR A 427 -8.21 -26.96 -2.78
C THR A 427 -8.38 -27.29 -1.31
N SER A 428 -8.72 -26.32 -0.45
CA SER A 428 -9.04 -26.62 0.96
C SER A 428 -10.25 -27.53 1.14
N GLN A 429 -11.16 -27.56 0.15
CA GLN A 429 -12.32 -28.45 0.10
C GLN A 429 -12.00 -29.81 -0.54
N GLY A 430 -10.78 -30.02 -1.03
CA GLY A 430 -10.35 -31.26 -1.68
C GLY A 430 -10.90 -31.48 -3.09
N LEU A 431 -11.53 -30.45 -3.70
CA LEU A 431 -12.19 -30.53 -5.00
C LEU A 431 -11.22 -30.35 -6.17
N VAL A 432 -10.14 -29.59 -5.97
CA VAL A 432 -9.10 -29.32 -6.98
C VAL A 432 -7.71 -29.33 -6.35
N VAL A 433 -6.69 -29.58 -7.16
CA VAL A 433 -5.27 -29.41 -6.79
C VAL A 433 -4.76 -28.14 -7.47
N PHE A 434 -4.12 -27.25 -6.71
CA PHE A 434 -3.56 -25.99 -7.21
C PHE A 434 -2.05 -25.93 -6.95
N GLU A 435 -1.26 -25.97 -8.01
CA GLU A 435 0.21 -25.99 -7.99
C GLU A 435 0.76 -25.13 -9.14
N GLU A 436 1.78 -24.30 -8.88
CA GLU A 436 2.54 -23.58 -9.91
C GLU A 436 1.69 -22.88 -10.99
N ASN A 437 0.58 -22.22 -10.58
CA ASN A 437 -0.40 -21.56 -11.46
C ASN A 437 -1.28 -22.48 -12.33
N ILE A 438 -1.32 -23.77 -12.02
CA ILE A 438 -2.16 -24.76 -12.68
C ILE A 438 -3.20 -25.28 -11.69
N VAL A 439 -4.46 -25.29 -12.11
CA VAL A 439 -5.56 -25.91 -11.37
C VAL A 439 -5.92 -27.22 -12.06
N LYS A 440 -5.96 -28.30 -11.30
CA LYS A 440 -6.28 -29.66 -11.76
C LYS A 440 -7.45 -30.21 -10.96
N ILE A 441 -8.25 -31.07 -11.58
CA ILE A 441 -9.28 -31.82 -10.86
C ILE A 441 -8.61 -32.72 -9.80
N SER A 442 -9.20 -32.79 -8.61
CA SER A 442 -8.72 -33.72 -7.58
C SER A 442 -9.07 -35.15 -7.97
N ALA A 443 -8.15 -36.11 -7.77
CA ALA A 443 -8.41 -37.52 -8.04
C ALA A 443 -9.48 -38.13 -7.09
N ARG A 444 -9.89 -37.40 -6.05
CA ARG A 444 -10.91 -37.82 -5.06
C ARG A 444 -12.30 -37.22 -5.30
N SER A 445 -12.51 -36.42 -6.36
CA SER A 445 -13.75 -35.66 -6.61
C SER A 445 -14.59 -36.16 -7.77
#